data_AF-A0A7W8QMJ3-F1
#
_entry.id   AF-A0A7W8QMJ3-F1
#
_cell.length_a   1.000
_cell.length_b   1.000
_cell.length_c   1.000
_cell.angle_alpha   90.00
_cell.angle_beta   90.00
_cell.angle_gamma   90.00
#
_symmetry.space_group_name_H-M   'P 1'
#
loop_
_entity.id
_entity.type
_entity.pdbx_description
1 polymer ?
#
loop_
_entity_poly.entity_id
_entity_poly.type
_entity_poly.pdbx_seq_one_letter_code
_entity_poly.pdbx_strand_id
1 'polypeptide(L)'
;MPDQHMPAEWPAGVHPPGSESFEETAATWLFDHVPADYRLHGVLRRHPVALSRLAVRHVSACLEAAREGYRTARVDLRDHIAPHALDQVMQAYLEEGRRLSALLREVEAVDEALRSQARGRRAAAADF
;
A
#
# COMPACT_ATOMS: atom_id res chain seq x y z
N MET A 1 -14.77 24.88 -7.09
CA MET A 1 -14.36 23.53 -6.67
C MET A 1 -13.76 23.68 -5.30
N PRO A 2 -14.31 23.09 -4.22
CA PRO A 2 -13.67 23.22 -2.92
C PRO A 2 -12.27 22.62 -3.06
N ASP A 3 -11.26 23.36 -2.60
CA ASP A 3 -9.87 22.93 -2.62
C ASP A 3 -9.76 21.63 -1.81
N GLN A 4 -9.79 20.49 -2.50
CA GLN A 4 -9.47 19.20 -1.91
C GLN A 4 -8.01 19.28 -1.50
N HIS A 5 -7.77 19.50 -0.20
CA HIS A 5 -6.45 19.34 0.38
C HIS A 5 -6.05 17.87 0.22
N MET A 6 -5.34 17.58 -0.86
CA MET A 6 -4.70 16.29 -1.05
C MET A 6 -3.66 16.15 0.06
N PRO A 7 -3.66 15.04 0.83
CA PRO A 7 -2.62 14.83 1.83
C PRO A 7 -1.26 14.90 1.14
N ALA A 8 -0.24 15.39 1.85
CA ALA A 8 1.14 15.47 1.34
C ALA A 8 1.69 14.11 0.86
N GLU A 9 1.02 13.03 1.28
CA GLU A 9 1.34 11.62 1.09
C GLU A 9 0.52 10.98 -0.04
N TRP A 10 -0.02 11.79 -0.96
CA TRP A 10 -0.79 11.25 -2.08
C TRP A 10 0.14 10.67 -3.16
N PRO A 11 -0.08 9.42 -3.60
CA PRO A 11 0.84 8.76 -4.51
C PRO A 11 0.82 9.38 -5.91
N ALA A 12 2.01 9.47 -6.51
CA ALA A 12 2.15 9.85 -7.91
C ALA A 12 1.43 8.84 -8.81
N GLY A 13 0.65 9.34 -9.77
CA GLY A 13 -0.09 8.52 -10.73
C GLY A 13 -1.50 8.09 -10.28
N VAL A 14 -1.93 8.41 -9.06
CA VAL A 14 -3.34 8.26 -8.64
C VAL A 14 -4.06 9.60 -8.78
N HIS A 15 -5.15 9.63 -9.52
CA HIS A 15 -5.92 10.86 -9.69
C HIS A 15 -6.67 11.27 -8.41
N PRO A 16 -7.01 12.55 -8.21
CA PRO A 16 -7.68 13.01 -7.00
C PRO A 16 -9.05 12.36 -6.78
N PRO A 17 -9.49 12.19 -5.51
CA PRO A 17 -10.82 11.67 -5.19
C PRO A 17 -11.95 12.47 -5.85
N GLY A 18 -12.98 11.79 -6.35
CA GLY A 18 -14.09 12.42 -7.06
C GLY A 18 -13.84 12.74 -8.53
N SER A 19 -12.62 12.55 -9.05
CA SER A 19 -12.40 12.49 -10.49
C SER A 19 -12.97 11.20 -11.08
N GLU A 20 -13.45 11.26 -12.34
CA GLU A 20 -14.04 10.10 -13.03
C GLU A 20 -13.07 8.91 -13.14
N SER A 21 -11.78 9.18 -13.25
CA SER A 21 -10.70 8.20 -13.40
C SER A 21 -10.01 7.82 -12.08
N PHE A 22 -10.48 8.33 -10.94
CA PHE A 22 -9.89 8.02 -9.63
C PHE A 22 -9.84 6.51 -9.36
N GLU A 23 -10.97 5.82 -9.47
CA GLU A 23 -11.05 4.38 -9.13
C GLU A 23 -10.16 3.52 -10.03
N GLU A 24 -10.05 3.88 -11.32
CA GLU A 24 -9.23 3.15 -12.29
C GLU A 24 -7.73 3.35 -12.05
N THR A 25 -7.30 4.60 -11.84
CA THR A 25 -5.89 4.92 -11.57
C THR A 25 -5.45 4.40 -10.20
N ALA A 26 -6.31 4.50 -9.18
CA ALA A 26 -6.08 3.90 -7.87
C ALA A 26 -5.94 2.38 -7.96
N ALA A 27 -6.83 1.70 -8.69
CA ALA A 27 -6.74 0.24 -8.84
C ALA A 27 -5.45 -0.19 -9.56
N THR A 28 -5.07 0.51 -10.63
CA THR A 28 -3.82 0.25 -11.37
C THR A 28 -2.61 0.37 -10.45
N TRP A 29 -2.51 1.50 -9.72
CA TRP A 29 -1.42 1.74 -8.78
C TRP A 29 -1.38 0.73 -7.63
N LEU A 30 -2.54 0.38 -7.03
CA LEU A 30 -2.62 -0.60 -5.95
C LEU A 30 -2.15 -2.00 -6.40
N PHE A 31 -2.40 -2.39 -7.65
CA PHE A 31 -1.96 -3.68 -8.17
C PHE A 31 -0.43 -3.79 -8.30
N ASP A 32 0.30 -2.68 -8.35
CA ASP A 32 1.76 -2.67 -8.39
C ASP A 32 2.38 -2.93 -7.01
N HIS A 33 1.59 -2.84 -5.94
CA HIS A 33 2.04 -3.02 -4.55
C HIS A 33 1.54 -4.30 -3.89
N VAL A 34 1.00 -5.22 -4.67
CA VAL A 34 0.51 -6.53 -4.20
C VAL A 34 1.01 -7.65 -5.13
N PRO A 35 1.04 -8.91 -4.68
CA PRO A 35 1.42 -10.04 -5.52
C PRO A 35 0.67 -10.08 -6.85
N ALA A 36 1.40 -10.35 -7.94
CA ALA A 36 0.86 -10.24 -9.30
C ALA A 36 -0.36 -11.16 -9.55
N ASP A 37 -0.41 -12.31 -8.87
CA ASP A 37 -1.52 -13.27 -8.94
C ASP A 37 -2.87 -12.65 -8.56
N TYR A 38 -2.89 -11.57 -7.76
CA TYR A 38 -4.12 -10.88 -7.44
C TYR A 38 -4.83 -10.27 -8.66
N ARG A 39 -4.11 -10.02 -9.76
CA ARG A 39 -4.70 -9.56 -11.02
C ARG A 39 -5.63 -10.62 -11.65
N LEU A 40 -5.47 -11.89 -11.32
CA LEU A 40 -6.35 -12.98 -11.78
C LEU A 40 -7.73 -12.91 -11.10
N HIS A 41 -7.82 -12.27 -9.94
CA HIS A 41 -9.07 -12.11 -9.21
C HIS A 41 -9.82 -10.87 -9.69
N GLY A 42 -10.60 -11.00 -10.77
CA GLY A 42 -11.35 -9.90 -11.39
C GLY A 42 -12.30 -9.13 -10.44
N VAL A 43 -12.67 -9.72 -9.30
CA VAL A 43 -13.42 -9.03 -8.23
C VAL A 43 -12.64 -7.84 -7.65
N LEU A 44 -11.32 -7.92 -7.55
CA LEU A 44 -10.48 -6.85 -7.02
C LEU A 44 -10.42 -5.65 -7.96
N ARG A 45 -10.46 -5.90 -9.27
CA ARG A 45 -10.54 -4.83 -10.28
C ARG A 45 -11.92 -4.17 -10.34
N ARG A 46 -12.99 -4.96 -10.13
CA ARG A 46 -14.38 -4.44 -10.06
C ARG A 46 -14.70 -3.72 -8.74
N HIS A 47 -13.99 -4.05 -7.67
CA HIS A 47 -14.20 -3.46 -6.34
C HIS A 47 -12.89 -2.93 -5.77
N PRO A 48 -12.42 -1.74 -6.19
CA PRO A 48 -11.16 -1.16 -5.72
C PRO A 48 -11.07 -1.00 -4.20
N VAL A 49 -12.19 -0.82 -3.48
CA VAL A 49 -12.23 -0.79 -2.00
C VAL A 49 -11.79 -2.13 -1.37
N ALA A 50 -12.06 -3.26 -2.04
CA ALA A 50 -11.60 -4.56 -1.58
C ALA A 50 -10.10 -4.72 -1.85
N LEU A 51 -9.63 -4.24 -3.01
CA LEU A 51 -8.21 -4.22 -3.36
C LEU A 51 -7.40 -3.34 -2.40
N SER A 52 -7.87 -2.14 -2.06
CA SER A 52 -7.18 -1.24 -1.13
C SER A 52 -7.05 -1.84 0.26
N ARG A 53 -8.12 -2.46 0.79
CA ARG A 53 -8.06 -3.22 2.04
C ARG A 53 -7.00 -4.32 2.01
N LEU A 54 -6.87 -5.02 0.89
CA LEU A 54 -5.87 -6.07 0.70
C LEU A 54 -4.47 -5.49 0.63
N ALA A 55 -4.27 -4.40 -0.11
CA ALA A 55 -2.99 -3.70 -0.22
C ALA A 55 -2.49 -3.19 1.14
N VAL A 56 -3.36 -2.55 1.95
CA VAL A 56 -3.01 -2.11 3.32
C VAL A 56 -2.46 -3.29 4.13
N ARG A 57 -3.16 -4.43 4.10
CA ARG A 57 -2.72 -5.63 4.84
C ARG A 57 -1.40 -6.19 4.32
N HIS A 58 -1.24 -6.24 3.00
CA HIS A 58 -0.03 -6.75 2.37
C HIS A 58 1.19 -5.89 2.72
N VAL A 59 1.10 -4.58 2.49
CA VAL A 59 2.21 -3.64 2.75
C VAL A 59 2.52 -3.57 4.24
N SER A 60 1.51 -3.59 5.11
CA SER A 60 1.70 -3.66 6.57
C SER A 60 2.45 -4.93 6.99
N ALA A 61 2.08 -6.10 6.43
CA ALA A 61 2.77 -7.35 6.70
C ALA A 61 4.23 -7.33 6.21
N CYS A 62 4.48 -6.76 5.02
CA CYS A 62 5.84 -6.57 4.51
C CYS A 62 6.68 -5.67 5.43
N LEU A 63 6.11 -4.58 5.94
CA LEU A 63 6.79 -3.67 6.86
C LEU A 63 7.17 -4.38 8.16
N GLU A 64 6.25 -5.15 8.73
CA GLU A 64 6.55 -5.95 9.92
C GLU A 64 7.61 -7.01 9.65
N ALA A 65 7.58 -7.67 8.48
CA ALA A 65 8.61 -8.62 8.09
C ALA A 65 10.01 -7.96 7.95
N ALA A 66 10.09 -6.75 7.40
CA ALA A 66 11.34 -6.00 7.32
C ALA A 66 11.88 -5.62 8.71
N ARG A 67 10.99 -5.20 9.62
CA ARG A 67 11.33 -4.89 11.02
C ARG A 67 11.80 -6.12 11.78
N GLU A 68 11.13 -7.25 11.58
CA GLU A 68 11.52 -8.55 12.16
C GLU A 68 12.90 -8.97 11.65
N GLY A 69 13.09 -8.96 10.33
CA GLY A 69 14.37 -9.32 9.71
C GLY A 69 15.52 -8.45 10.24
N TYR A 70 15.32 -7.15 10.39
CA TYR A 70 16.33 -6.29 11.02
C TYR A 70 16.65 -6.70 12.47
N ARG A 71 15.64 -7.08 13.26
CA ARG A 71 15.81 -7.44 14.67
C ARG A 71 16.54 -8.79 14.83
N THR A 72 16.35 -9.73 13.91
CA THR A 72 16.87 -11.11 14.08
C THR A 72 18.09 -11.43 13.21
N ALA A 73 18.30 -10.75 12.07
CA ALA A 73 19.30 -11.12 11.06
C ALA A 73 20.72 -11.31 11.63
N ARG A 74 21.16 -10.51 12.60
CA ARG A 74 22.48 -10.68 13.21
C ARG A 74 22.65 -12.01 13.95
N VAL A 75 21.61 -12.48 14.62
CA VAL A 75 21.65 -13.76 15.32
C VAL A 75 21.51 -14.91 14.33
N ASP A 76 20.58 -14.78 13.39
CA ASP A 76 20.21 -15.86 12.46
C ASP A 76 21.29 -16.10 11.40
N LEU A 77 22.02 -15.07 10.99
CA LEU A 77 22.90 -15.12 9.82
C LEU A 77 24.40 -15.07 10.14
N ARG A 78 24.84 -14.70 11.36
CA ARG A 78 26.28 -14.53 11.67
C ARG A 78 27.16 -15.75 11.37
N ASP A 79 26.59 -16.95 11.45
CA ASP A 79 27.31 -18.21 11.23
C ASP A 79 27.22 -18.68 9.76
N HIS A 80 26.47 -17.96 8.92
CA HIS A 80 26.18 -18.31 7.53
C HIS A 80 26.83 -17.36 6.51
N ILE A 81 27.10 -16.11 6.89
CA ILE A 81 27.63 -15.08 5.99
C ILE A 81 28.75 -14.26 6.64
N ALA A 82 29.61 -13.65 5.82
CA ALA A 82 30.69 -12.81 6.30
C ALA A 82 30.16 -11.52 6.99
N PRO A 83 30.88 -10.95 7.97
CA PRO A 83 30.42 -9.76 8.71
C PRO A 83 30.05 -8.56 7.83
N HIS A 84 30.84 -8.28 6.80
CA HIS A 84 30.56 -7.19 5.85
C HIS A 84 29.29 -7.43 5.00
N ALA A 85 28.94 -8.69 4.75
CA ALA A 85 27.70 -9.04 4.07
C ALA A 85 26.50 -8.92 5.03
N LEU A 86 26.68 -9.26 6.30
CA LEU A 86 25.67 -9.05 7.34
C LEU A 86 25.34 -7.57 7.51
N ASP A 87 26.34 -6.69 7.51
CA ASP A 87 26.10 -5.24 7.58
C ASP A 87 25.30 -4.74 6.36
N GLN A 88 25.54 -5.28 5.16
CA GLN A 88 24.76 -4.97 3.96
C GLN A 88 23.30 -5.44 4.08
N VAL A 89 23.06 -6.65 4.60
CA VAL A 89 21.70 -7.15 4.87
C VAL A 89 20.97 -6.25 5.87
N MET A 90 21.66 -5.80 6.91
CA MET A 90 21.08 -4.87 7.89
C MET A 90 20.70 -3.53 7.27
N GLN A 91 21.51 -2.99 6.36
CA GLN A 91 21.15 -1.78 5.60
C GLN A 91 19.96 -2.00 4.69
N ALA A 92 19.89 -3.14 3.99
CA ALA A 92 18.76 -3.47 3.14
C ALA A 92 17.43 -3.47 3.92
N TYR A 93 17.39 -4.08 5.11
CA TYR A 93 16.19 -4.03 5.96
C TYR A 93 15.83 -2.61 6.43
N LEU A 94 16.82 -1.76 6.74
CA LEU A 94 16.57 -0.37 7.13
C LEU A 94 15.99 0.47 5.99
N GLU A 95 16.57 0.36 4.79
CA GLU A 95 16.09 1.03 3.60
C GLU A 95 14.67 0.57 3.25
N GLU A 96 14.45 -0.74 3.27
CA GLU A 96 13.16 -1.33 2.95
C GLU A 96 12.09 -0.97 3.99
N GLY A 97 12.43 -0.97 5.28
CA GLY A 97 11.51 -0.54 6.34
C GLY A 97 11.09 0.93 6.18
N ARG A 98 12.00 1.83 5.77
CA ARG A 98 11.66 3.24 5.48
C ARG A 98 10.74 3.34 4.25
N ARG A 99 11.09 2.65 3.17
CA ARG A 99 10.31 2.61 1.92
C ARG A 99 8.90 2.10 2.16
N LEU A 100 8.75 0.96 2.83
CA LEU A 100 7.46 0.34 3.14
C LEU A 100 6.63 1.19 4.11
N SER A 101 7.27 1.87 5.07
CA SER A 101 6.56 2.78 5.96
C SER A 101 5.98 3.99 5.23
N ALA A 102 6.70 4.54 4.24
CA ALA A 102 6.17 5.60 3.39
C ALA A 102 5.03 5.09 2.50
N LEU A 103 5.25 3.97 1.81
CA LEU A 103 4.23 3.33 0.97
C LEU A 103 2.96 3.01 1.73
N LEU A 104 3.06 2.52 2.97
CA LEU A 104 1.88 2.19 3.78
C LEU A 104 0.98 3.42 3.99
N ARG A 105 1.56 4.60 4.24
CA ARG A 105 0.80 5.84 4.42
C ARG A 105 0.10 6.27 3.11
N GLU A 106 0.77 6.13 1.98
CA GLU A 106 0.17 6.38 0.66
C GLU A 106 -1.02 5.43 0.39
N VAL A 107 -0.84 4.13 0.68
CA VAL A 107 -1.89 3.11 0.50
C VAL A 107 -3.07 3.36 1.44
N GLU A 108 -2.82 3.75 2.69
CA GLU A 108 -3.85 4.12 3.68
C GLU A 108 -4.64 5.36 3.23
N ALA A 109 -3.98 6.37 2.66
CA ALA A 109 -4.65 7.55 2.11
C ALA A 109 -5.59 7.20 0.95
N VAL A 110 -5.14 6.32 0.04
CA VAL A 110 -5.97 5.82 -1.07
C VAL A 110 -7.12 4.95 -0.56
N ASP A 111 -6.89 4.07 0.42
CA ASP A 111 -7.94 3.25 1.04
C ASP A 111 -9.03 4.12 1.67
N GLU A 112 -8.67 5.16 2.41
CA GLU A 112 -9.65 6.06 3.04
C GLU A 112 -10.47 6.81 1.98
N ALA A 113 -9.83 7.32 0.93
CA ALA A 113 -10.53 8.00 -0.17
C ALA A 113 -11.51 7.07 -0.90
N LEU A 114 -11.11 5.83 -1.22
CA LEU A 114 -11.97 4.83 -1.86
C LEU A 114 -13.14 4.45 -0.96
N ARG A 115 -12.92 4.26 0.35
CA ARG A 115 -13.99 3.99 1.31
C ARG A 115 -14.97 5.15 1.41
N SER A 116 -14.47 6.38 1.46
CA SER A 116 -15.29 7.58 1.51
C SER A 116 -16.22 7.67 0.28
N GLN A 117 -15.67 7.50 -0.92
CA GLN A 117 -16.44 7.49 -2.16
C GLN A 117 -17.48 6.35 -2.21
N ALA A 118 -17.13 5.16 -1.73
CA ALA A 118 -18.08 4.04 -1.66
C ALA A 118 -19.21 4.28 -0.65
N ARG A 119 -18.92 4.88 0.51
CA ARG A 119 -19.95 5.31 1.49
C ARG A 119 -20.89 6.35 0.88
N GLY A 120 -20.33 7.35 0.18
CA GLY A 120 -21.12 8.39 -0.50
C GLY A 120 -22.09 7.81 -1.55
N ARG A 121 -21.62 6.89 -2.39
CA ARG A 121 -22.49 6.17 -3.35
C ARG A 121 -23.60 5.36 -2.66
N ARG A 122 -23.28 4.68 -1.56
CA ARG A 122 -24.25 3.86 -0.83
C ARG A 122 -25.33 4.71 -0.14
N ALA A 123 -24.96 5.88 0.37
CA ALA A 123 -25.91 6.84 0.92
C ALA A 123 -26.85 7.37 -0.17
N ALA A 124 -26.29 7.82 -1.31
CA ALA A 124 -27.10 8.29 -2.44
C ALA A 124 -28.09 7.23 -2.93
N ALA A 125 -27.72 5.95 -2.98
CA ALA A 125 -28.61 4.86 -3.38
C ALA A 125 -29.69 4.50 -2.34
N ALA A 126 -29.56 4.93 -1.09
CA ALA A 126 -30.56 4.72 -0.04
C ALA A 126 -31.62 5.84 0.01
N ASP A 127 -31.33 6.98 -0.63
CA ASP A 127 -32.22 8.14 -0.71
C ASP A 127 -33.18 8.08 -1.92
N PHE A 128 -33.14 7.00 -2.72
CA PHE A 128 -34.05 6.69 -3.84
C PHE A 128 -34.89 5.44 -3.54
#